data_AF-A0A5C7IST7-F1
#
_entry.id   AF-A0A5C7IST7-F1
#
_cell.length_a   1.000
_cell.length_b   1.000
_cell.length_c   1.000
_cell.angle_alpha   90.00
_cell.angle_beta   90.00
_cell.angle_gamma   90.00
#
_symmetry.space_group_name_H-M   'P 1'
#
loop_
_entity.id
_entity.type
_entity.pdbx_description
1 polymer ?
#
loop_
_entity_poly.entity_id
_entity_poly.type
_entity_poly.pdbx_seq_one_letter_code
_entity_poly.pdbx_strand_id
1 'polypeptide(L)'
;MVLEIKDFISFSFISLKFHFTKFLRFVGFCRKIQLYPKGLTYPKGSHLSLFLYSVDLTTGSKVYIDYTIRILDQLHAKHITFKADRCFIDSTNGWGWTKFVSLSHLNDPVNGCLVKDICVVEAEVNVWGCQSSTADIVK
;
A
#
# COMPACT_ATOMS: atom_id res chain seq x y z
N MET A 1 -12.75 -8.83 7.44
CA MET A 1 -11.85 -8.71 8.61
C MET A 1 -11.30 -7.30 8.60
N VAL A 2 -11.77 -6.47 9.54
CA VAL A 2 -11.43 -5.04 9.62
C VAL A 2 -10.29 -4.92 10.62
N LEU A 3 -9.12 -4.47 10.17
CA LEU A 3 -8.02 -4.13 11.06
C LEU A 3 -8.04 -2.62 11.29
N GLU A 4 -8.43 -2.23 12.49
CA GLU A 4 -8.27 -0.88 13.04
C GLU A 4 -6.78 -0.72 13.39
N ILE A 5 -6.09 0.24 12.76
CA ILE A 5 -4.78 0.70 13.24
C ILE A 5 -4.99 2.12 13.75
N LYS A 6 -4.90 2.26 15.07
CA LYS A 6 -4.89 3.53 15.81
C LYS A 6 -3.44 3.95 16.06
N ASP A 7 -3.23 5.26 15.96
CA ASP A 7 -2.08 6.07 16.38
C ASP A 7 -0.85 6.06 15.44
N PHE A 8 -0.19 7.16 15.07
CA PHE A 8 0.00 8.47 15.71
C PHE A 8 0.36 9.56 14.64
N ILE A 9 0.02 10.83 14.94
CA ILE A 9 0.50 12.12 14.36
C ILE A 9 -0.22 12.69 13.11
N SER A 10 -1.26 13.50 13.41
CA SER A 10 -1.82 14.68 12.72
C SER A 10 -1.28 14.99 11.31
N PHE A 11 -2.01 14.56 10.28
CA PHE A 11 -3.09 15.34 9.66
C PHE A 11 -4.30 14.40 9.53
N SER A 12 -5.51 14.94 9.67
CA SER A 12 -6.79 14.24 9.80
C SER A 12 -7.01 13.08 8.81
N PHE A 13 -7.62 12.02 9.36
CA PHE A 13 -8.27 10.88 8.72
C PHE A 13 -7.92 10.62 7.24
N ILE A 14 -6.83 9.89 6.97
CA ILE A 14 -6.65 9.18 5.71
C ILE A 14 -7.62 7.99 5.72
N SER A 15 -8.67 8.04 4.91
CA SER A 15 -9.58 6.90 4.75
C SER A 15 -8.99 5.93 3.74
N LEU A 16 -8.54 4.78 4.22
CA LEU A 16 -7.99 3.71 3.38
C LEU A 16 -9.12 2.79 2.92
N LYS A 17 -9.35 2.69 1.62
CA LYS A 17 -10.27 1.72 1.02
C LYS A 17 -9.46 0.63 0.33
N PHE A 18 -9.80 -0.63 0.61
CA PHE A 18 -9.12 -1.78 0.02
C PHE A 18 -10.05 -2.49 -0.95
N HIS A 19 -9.58 -2.74 -2.17
CA HIS A 19 -10.28 -3.56 -3.14
C HIS A 19 -9.43 -4.78 -3.48
N PHE A 20 -10.00 -5.98 -3.34
CA PHE A 20 -9.31 -7.24 -3.62
C PHE A 20 -10.04 -8.01 -4.71
N THR A 21 -9.40 -8.14 -5.86
CA THR A 21 -10.00 -8.72 -7.06
C THR A 21 -9.80 -10.24 -7.17
N LYS A 22 -8.84 -10.84 -6.43
CA LYS A 22 -8.64 -12.30 -6.48
C LYS A 22 -7.96 -12.87 -5.22
N PHE A 23 -8.64 -13.81 -4.57
CA PHE A 23 -8.11 -14.57 -3.44
C PHE A 23 -7.76 -15.99 -3.91
N LEU A 24 -6.47 -16.31 -4.04
CA LEU A 24 -6.04 -17.69 -3.86
C LEU A 24 -5.76 -17.85 -2.38
N ARG A 25 -6.69 -18.51 -1.67
CA ARG A 25 -6.73 -18.70 -0.21
C ARG A 25 -5.65 -19.68 0.29
N PHE A 26 -4.44 -19.59 -0.25
CA PHE A 26 -3.41 -20.63 -0.10
C PHE A 26 -2.15 -20.20 0.65
N VAL A 27 -1.96 -18.90 0.91
CA VAL A 27 -0.82 -18.42 1.70
C VAL A 27 -1.37 -17.32 2.60
N GLY A 28 -1.09 -17.36 3.90
CA GLY A 28 -1.53 -16.41 4.95
C GLY A 28 -0.99 -14.99 4.79
N PHE A 29 -0.97 -14.51 3.55
CA PHE A 29 -0.35 -13.29 3.13
C PHE A 29 -1.28 -12.11 3.47
N CYS A 30 -0.93 -11.41 4.55
CA CYS A 30 -1.66 -10.24 5.05
C CYS A 30 -0.92 -8.97 4.58
N ARG A 31 -1.61 -8.05 3.90
CA ARG A 31 -1.00 -6.81 3.36
C ARG A 31 -1.23 -5.64 4.32
N LYS A 32 -0.15 -4.98 4.76
CA LYS A 32 -0.23 -3.69 5.46
C LYS A 32 0.17 -2.59 4.47
N ILE A 33 -0.55 -1.47 4.46
CA ILE A 33 -0.09 -0.25 3.79
C ILE A 33 0.45 0.69 4.86
N GLN A 34 1.64 1.20 4.64
CA GLN A 34 2.24 2.21 5.49
C GLN A 34 2.39 3.51 4.73
N LEU A 35 1.85 4.58 5.30
CA LEU A 35 1.96 5.92 4.78
C LEU A 35 2.90 6.74 5.66
N TYR A 36 3.73 7.55 5.01
CA TYR A 36 4.55 8.56 5.64
C TYR A 36 4.13 9.92 5.08
N PRO A 37 3.22 10.65 5.75
CA PRO A 37 2.66 11.90 5.23
C PRO A 37 3.71 12.96 4.94
N LYS A 38 4.83 12.98 5.68
CA LYS A 38 5.96 13.91 5.46
C LYS A 38 7.14 13.25 4.73
N GLY A 39 6.90 12.09 4.13
CA GLY A 39 7.91 11.33 3.41
C GLY A 39 8.92 10.61 4.30
N LEU A 40 9.62 9.65 3.70
CA LEU A 40 10.63 8.82 4.36
C LEU A 40 12.06 9.31 4.10
N THR A 41 12.30 10.01 2.99
CA THR A 41 13.64 10.45 2.56
C THR A 41 13.94 11.90 2.96
N TYR A 42 15.21 12.24 3.15
CA TYR A 42 15.65 13.62 3.34
C TYR A 42 15.84 14.34 1.98
N PRO A 43 15.46 15.63 1.87
CA PRO A 43 14.74 16.42 2.87
C PRO A 43 13.28 15.93 3.03
N LYS A 44 12.88 15.77 4.29
CA LYS A 44 11.49 15.40 4.65
C LYS A 44 10.54 16.55 4.32
N GLY A 45 9.27 16.22 4.10
CA GLY A 45 8.19 17.19 3.94
C GLY A 45 7.95 17.66 2.50
N SER A 46 8.62 17.06 1.51
CA SER A 46 8.35 17.39 0.09
C SER A 46 7.29 16.50 -0.54
N HIS A 47 7.27 15.22 -0.16
CA HIS A 47 6.39 14.20 -0.75
C HIS A 47 5.81 13.31 0.33
N LEU A 48 4.59 12.81 0.09
CA LEU A 48 4.05 11.66 0.79
C LEU A 48 4.74 10.40 0.26
N SER A 49 5.19 9.53 1.18
CA SER A 49 5.67 8.20 0.82
C SER A 49 4.61 7.15 1.16
N LEU A 50 4.53 6.10 0.34
CA LEU A 50 3.55 5.03 0.49
C LEU A 50 4.20 3.70 0.17
N PHE A 51 4.02 2.73 1.06
CA PHE A 51 4.59 1.39 0.95
C PHE A 51 3.56 0.30 1.23
N LEU A 52 3.64 -0.76 0.46
CA LEU A 52 2.93 -2.02 0.63
C LEU A 52 3.87 -3.03 1.31
N TYR A 53 3.49 -3.47 2.48
CA TYR A 53 4.20 -4.48 3.27
C TYR A 53 3.51 -5.82 3.17
N SER A 54 4.32 -6.87 3.08
CA SER A 54 3.86 -8.23 3.29
C SER A 54 3.99 -8.58 4.77
N VAL A 55 2.99 -9.26 5.30
CA VAL A 55 2.99 -9.80 6.66
C VAL A 55 2.76 -11.31 6.53
N ASP A 56 3.59 -12.07 7.22
CA ASP A 56 3.48 -13.53 7.39
C ASP A 56 3.72 -14.37 6.12
N LEU A 57 4.83 -14.13 5.42
CA LEU A 57 5.34 -15.11 4.47
C LEU A 57 6.05 -16.24 5.22
N THR A 58 5.69 -17.49 4.91
CA THR A 58 6.45 -18.65 5.39
C THR A 58 7.86 -18.63 4.78
N THR A 59 8.84 -19.11 5.56
CA THR A 59 10.25 -19.17 5.14
C THR A 59 10.40 -19.86 3.79
N GLY A 60 11.19 -19.28 2.88
CA GLY A 60 11.40 -19.81 1.54
C GLY A 60 10.22 -19.69 0.58
N SER A 61 9.10 -19.09 1.00
CA SER A 61 7.99 -18.80 0.10
C SER A 61 8.21 -17.52 -0.69
N LYS A 62 7.64 -17.50 -1.89
CA LYS A 62 7.64 -16.36 -2.81
C LYS A 62 6.23 -16.10 -3.27
N VAL A 63 5.83 -14.84 -3.28
CA VAL A 63 4.51 -14.42 -3.78
C VAL A 63 4.70 -13.34 -4.82
N TYR A 64 4.21 -13.63 -6.03
CA TYR A 64 4.28 -12.75 -7.18
C TYR A 64 2.96 -11.99 -7.30
N ILE A 65 3.08 -10.67 -7.35
CA ILE A 65 1.95 -9.78 -7.26
C ILE A 65 2.06 -8.69 -8.32
N ASP A 66 0.92 -8.23 -8.79
CA ASP A 66 0.79 -6.91 -9.39
C ASP A 66 -0.14 -6.09 -8.51
N TYR A 67 0.21 -4.83 -8.30
CA TYR A 67 -0.58 -3.92 -7.47
C TYR A 67 -0.69 -2.55 -8.10
N THR A 68 -1.85 -1.96 -7.90
CA THR A 68 -2.15 -0.57 -8.20
C THR A 68 -2.49 0.15 -6.92
N ILE A 69 -1.87 1.30 -6.67
CA ILE A 69 -2.21 2.18 -5.55
C ILE A 69 -2.61 3.53 -6.11
N ARG A 70 -3.69 4.09 -5.57
CA ARG A 70 -4.29 5.33 -6.04
C ARG A 70 -4.54 6.29 -4.87
N ILE A 71 -4.27 7.57 -5.06
CA ILE A 71 -4.90 8.63 -4.28
C ILE A 71 -6.09 9.15 -5.09
N LEU A 72 -7.28 9.08 -4.51
CA LEU A 72 -8.49 9.47 -5.21
C LEU A 72 -8.64 10.99 -5.15
N ASP A 73 -8.64 11.61 -6.33
CA ASP A 73 -9.31 12.90 -6.53
C ASP A 73 -10.82 12.72 -6.29
N GLN A 74 -11.33 13.36 -5.25
CA GLN A 74 -12.70 13.28 -4.77
C GLN A 74 -13.65 14.25 -5.49
N LEU A 75 -13.13 15.12 -6.37
CA LEU A 75 -13.90 16.18 -7.04
C LEU A 75 -14.03 15.92 -8.54
N HIS A 76 -12.95 15.49 -9.22
CA HIS A 76 -12.92 15.40 -10.69
C HIS A 76 -12.60 14.00 -11.21
N ALA A 77 -12.48 13.00 -10.33
CA ALA A 77 -12.10 11.63 -10.65
C ALA A 77 -10.74 11.49 -11.37
N LYS A 78 -9.85 12.49 -11.27
CA LYS A 78 -8.49 12.45 -11.82
C LYS A 78 -7.50 11.86 -10.81
N HIS A 79 -7.62 10.57 -10.56
CA HIS A 79 -6.84 9.89 -9.51
C HIS A 79 -5.36 9.80 -9.84
N ILE A 80 -4.51 9.97 -8.84
CA ILE A 80 -3.07 9.75 -8.94
C ILE A 80 -2.83 8.25 -8.79
N THR A 81 -2.33 7.60 -9.83
CA THR A 81 -2.23 6.14 -9.88
C THR A 81 -0.79 5.68 -10.11
N PHE A 82 -0.33 4.74 -9.30
CA PHE A 82 0.94 4.05 -9.49
C PHE A 82 0.72 2.54 -9.56
N LYS A 83 1.43 1.89 -10.47
CA LYS A 83 1.37 0.44 -10.68
C LYS A 83 2.76 -0.15 -10.56
N ALA A 84 2.83 -1.35 -9.98
CA ALA A 84 4.07 -2.11 -9.93
C ALA A 84 3.77 -3.61 -9.80
N ASP A 85 4.69 -4.41 -10.32
CA ASP A 85 4.78 -5.84 -10.07
C ASP A 85 5.94 -6.13 -9.11
N ARG A 86 5.74 -7.01 -8.14
CA ARG A 86 6.77 -7.37 -7.16
C ARG A 86 6.69 -8.84 -6.77
N CYS A 87 7.86 -9.38 -6.44
CA CYS A 87 7.99 -10.64 -5.72
C CYS A 87 8.25 -10.32 -4.25
N PHE A 88 7.34 -10.73 -3.37
CA PHE A 88 7.60 -10.74 -1.94
C PHE A 88 8.24 -12.07 -1.57
N ILE A 89 9.30 -11.99 -0.76
CA ILE A 89 9.99 -13.12 -0.15
C ILE A 89 10.04 -12.89 1.36
N ASP A 90 10.31 -13.93 2.14
CA ASP A 90 10.41 -13.89 3.61
C ASP A 90 11.28 -12.74 4.17
N SER A 91 12.38 -12.40 3.49
CA SER A 91 13.32 -11.34 3.87
C SER A 91 12.94 -9.93 3.37
N THR A 92 11.90 -9.80 2.55
CA THR A 92 11.51 -8.51 1.97
C THR A 92 10.28 -7.95 2.65
N ASN A 93 10.51 -6.90 3.44
CA ASN A 93 9.48 -6.36 4.32
C ASN A 93 8.45 -5.51 3.56
N GLY A 94 8.84 -4.73 2.56
CA GLY A 94 7.90 -3.85 1.85
C GLY A 94 8.41 -3.22 0.56
N TRP A 95 7.48 -2.88 -0.32
CA TRP A 95 7.72 -2.22 -1.60
C TRP A 95 6.83 -1.00 -1.75
N GLY A 96 7.35 0.08 -2.32
CA GLY A 96 6.59 1.31 -2.44
C GLY A 96 7.35 2.43 -3.10
N TRP A 97 6.85 3.64 -2.89
CA TRP A 97 7.40 4.87 -3.44
C TRP A 97 7.74 5.83 -2.31
N THR A 98 9.02 6.20 -2.23
CA THR A 98 9.51 7.26 -1.34
C THR A 98 8.96 8.63 -1.74
N LYS A 99 8.67 8.84 -3.03
CA LYS A 99 8.04 10.05 -3.56
C LYS A 99 6.78 9.66 -4.35
N PHE A 100 5.68 9.39 -3.66
CA PHE A 100 4.42 8.99 -4.29
C PHE A 100 3.69 10.20 -4.88
N VAL A 101 3.43 11.22 -4.06
CA VAL A 101 2.84 12.50 -4.48
C VAL A 101 3.51 13.64 -3.73
N SER A 102 3.71 14.79 -4.38
CA SER A 102 4.22 15.97 -3.68
C SER A 102 3.17 16.51 -2.71
N LEU A 103 3.60 17.08 -1.59
CA LEU A 103 2.66 17.71 -0.64
C LEU A 103 2.02 18.97 -1.23
N SER A 104 2.70 19.65 -2.16
CA SER A 104 2.10 20.77 -2.89
C SER A 104 0.90 20.33 -3.72
N HIS A 105 1.03 19.22 -4.46
CA HIS A 105 -0.06 18.71 -5.28
C HIS A 105 -1.19 18.12 -4.41
N LEU A 106 -0.84 17.41 -3.34
CA LEU A 106 -1.80 16.81 -2.41
C LEU A 106 -2.68 17.85 -1.70
N ASN A 107 -2.08 18.97 -1.28
CA ASN A 107 -2.77 20.02 -0.50
C ASN A 107 -3.45 21.09 -1.37
N ASP A 108 -3.20 21.10 -2.67
CA ASP A 108 -3.85 22.04 -3.58
C ASP A 108 -5.33 21.64 -3.75
N PRO A 109 -6.29 22.48 -3.32
CA PRO A 109 -7.71 22.17 -3.38
C PRO A 109 -8.22 21.89 -4.80
N VAL A 110 -7.54 22.42 -5.83
CA VAL A 110 -7.90 22.20 -7.25
C VAL A 110 -7.70 20.74 -7.66
N ASN A 111 -6.77 20.03 -7.03
CA ASN A 111 -6.48 18.63 -7.36
C ASN A 111 -7.45 17.64 -6.68
N GLY A 112 -8.29 18.11 -5.75
CA GLY A 112 -9.34 17.30 -5.10
C GLY A 112 -8.85 16.08 -4.30
N CYS A 113 -7.54 15.94 -4.08
CA CYS A 113 -6.96 14.81 -3.35
C CYS A 113 -7.20 14.89 -1.84
N LEU A 114 -7.35 16.10 -1.31
CA LEU A 114 -7.64 16.38 0.09
C LEU A 114 -8.93 17.21 0.19
N VAL A 115 -10.02 16.60 0.65
CA VAL A 115 -11.33 17.26 0.80
C VAL A 115 -11.79 17.13 2.24
N LYS A 116 -12.08 18.26 2.90
CA LYS A 116 -12.38 18.29 4.34
C LYS A 116 -11.29 17.59 5.17
N ASP A 117 -10.05 17.84 4.76
CA ASP A 117 -8.85 17.24 5.31
C ASP A 117 -8.86 15.69 5.33
N ILE A 118 -9.62 15.07 4.42
CA ILE A 118 -9.65 13.62 4.21
C ILE A 118 -8.98 13.33 2.87
N CYS A 119 -8.01 12.43 2.89
CA CYS A 119 -7.40 11.84 1.69
C CYS A 119 -7.84 10.38 1.59
N VAL A 120 -8.31 9.97 0.41
CA VAL A 120 -8.74 8.59 0.17
C VAL A 120 -7.67 7.87 -0.64
N VAL A 121 -7.18 6.77 -0.08
CA VAL A 121 -6.18 5.93 -0.73
C VAL A 121 -6.83 4.60 -1.05
N GLU A 122 -6.73 4.19 -2.30
CA GLU A 122 -7.17 2.90 -2.79
C GLU A 122 -5.96 2.03 -3.12
N ALA A 123 -6.01 0.76 -2.74
CA ALA A 123 -5.07 -0.24 -3.22
C ALA A 123 -5.82 -1.42 -3.80
N GLU A 124 -5.45 -1.76 -5.02
CA GLU A 124 -5.87 -2.94 -5.74
C GLU A 124 -4.66 -3.86 -5.86
N VAL A 125 -4.81 -5.11 -5.45
CA VAL A 125 -3.71 -6.05 -5.54
C VAL A 125 -4.14 -7.41 -6.02
N ASN A 126 -3.46 -7.88 -7.06
CA ASN A 126 -3.65 -9.18 -7.66
C ASN A 126 -2.43 -10.07 -7.39
N VAL A 127 -2.71 -11.32 -7.04
CA VAL A 127 -1.70 -12.36 -6.85
C VAL A 127 -1.80 -13.30 -8.04
N TRP A 128 -0.72 -13.41 -8.80
CA TRP A 128 -0.71 -14.23 -10.01
C TRP A 128 0.23 -15.44 -9.90
N GLY A 129 1.07 -15.51 -8.86
CA GLY A 129 1.89 -16.68 -8.59
C GLY A 129 2.28 -16.80 -7.12
N CYS A 130 2.41 -18.03 -6.64
CA CYS A 130 3.01 -18.32 -5.35
C CYS A 130 3.85 -19.59 -5.42
N GLN A 131 5.00 -19.57 -4.76
CA GLN A 131 5.83 -20.73 -4.52
C GLN A 131 5.95 -20.89 -3.01
N SER A 132 5.49 -22.01 -2.46
CA SER A 132 5.70 -22.35 -1.05
C SER A 132 6.92 -23.26 -0.91
N SER A 133 7.76 -23.03 0.10
CA SER A 133 8.76 -24.04 0.46
C SER A 133 8.07 -25.19 1.21
N THR A 134 8.27 -26.42 0.74
CA THR A 134 7.81 -27.64 1.43
C THR A 134 8.83 -28.03 2.49
N ALA A 135 8.64 -27.57 3.72
CA ALA A 135 9.38 -28.08 4.89
C ALA A 135 8.58 -29.10 5.74
N ASP A 136 7.33 -29.42 5.37
CA ASP A 136 6.48 -30.37 6.10
C ASP A 136 6.03 -31.58 5.24
N ILE A 137 6.98 -32.28 4.61
CA ILE A 137 6.77 -33.67 4.18
C ILE A 137 7.95 -34.54 4.63
N VAL A 138 8.26 -34.55 5.93
CA VAL A 138 8.84 -35.73 6.59
C VAL A 138 8.47 -35.67 8.08
N LYS A 139 7.41 -36.37 8.47
CA LYS A 139 7.31 -37.06 9.76
C LYS A 139 6.58 -38.38 9.53
#